data_AF-A0A2W6ZFM1-F1
#
_entry.id   AF-A0A2W6ZFM1-F1
#
_cell.length_a   1.000
_cell.length_b   1.000
_cell.length_c   1.000
_cell.angle_alpha   90.00
_cell.angle_beta   90.00
_cell.angle_gamma   90.00
#
_symmetry.space_group_name_H-M   'P 1'
#
loop_
_entity.id
_entity.type
_entity.pdbx_description
1 polymer ?
#
loop_
_entity_poly.entity_id
_entity_poly.type
_entity_poly.pdbx_seq_one_letter_code
_entity_poly.pdbx_strand_id
1 'polypeptide(L)'
;MNRFAELLTAIAAAMRDAETALSHKMFVDVRVELDRYDLADLLEESTKTPACRICFLAGKPVKRPDGGEDMDVSVAIVVVAGREGRPNPDFASADMAALDLMTGVGDVISADPYVGLVKLGAADLGQSLVAVSEATSKKKGIAIGLVEAKWRLLEMRQARPIVQAALGTGAAPQIPAGYAVNDGEVVPLPPPEPSP
;
A
#
# COMPACT_ATOMS: atom_id res chain seq x y z
N MET A 1 -6.91 -15.19 -5.08
CA MET A 1 -6.73 -13.82 -5.59
C MET A 1 -5.29 -13.41 -5.29
N ASN A 2 -4.76 -12.36 -5.94
CA ASN A 2 -3.40 -11.85 -5.65
C ASN A 2 -3.43 -11.06 -4.34
N ARG A 3 -2.58 -11.39 -3.35
CA ARG A 3 -2.54 -10.71 -2.03
C ARG A 3 -2.29 -9.20 -2.13
N PHE A 4 -1.54 -8.77 -3.15
CA PHE A 4 -1.36 -7.33 -3.40
C PHE A 4 -2.67 -6.65 -3.77
N ALA A 5 -3.45 -7.25 -4.67
CA ALA A 5 -4.75 -6.72 -5.06
C ALA A 5 -5.76 -6.74 -3.91
N GLU A 6 -5.70 -7.78 -3.06
CA GLU A 6 -6.51 -7.85 -1.82
C GLU A 6 -6.17 -6.68 -0.87
N LEU A 7 -4.89 -6.42 -0.62
CA LEU A 7 -4.44 -5.28 0.20
C LEU A 7 -4.93 -3.95 -0.36
N LEU A 8 -4.69 -3.66 -1.63
CA LEU A 8 -5.09 -2.39 -2.24
C LEU A 8 -6.61 -2.20 -2.24
N THR A 9 -7.37 -3.28 -2.47
CA THR A 9 -8.83 -3.26 -2.44
C THR A 9 -9.35 -3.05 -1.01
N ALA A 10 -8.72 -3.65 -0.01
CA ALA A 10 -9.08 -3.48 1.40
C ALA A 10 -8.85 -2.03 1.86
N ILE A 11 -7.72 -1.43 1.49
CA ILE A 11 -7.46 -0.01 1.73
C ILE A 11 -8.54 0.85 1.05
N ALA A 12 -8.94 0.50 -0.19
CA ALA A 12 -9.98 1.25 -0.90
C ALA A 12 -11.35 1.12 -0.25
N ALA A 13 -11.69 -0.04 0.29
CA ALA A 13 -12.91 -0.24 1.06
C ALA A 13 -12.88 0.63 2.33
N ALA A 14 -11.78 0.59 3.10
CA ALA A 14 -11.62 1.41 4.31
C ALA A 14 -11.78 2.91 4.02
N MET A 15 -11.19 3.41 2.93
CA MET A 15 -11.31 4.81 2.53
C MET A 15 -12.70 5.19 2.02
N ARG A 16 -13.45 4.28 1.40
CA ARG A 16 -14.86 4.50 1.02
C ARG A 16 -15.78 4.54 2.24
N ASP A 17 -15.44 3.76 3.26
CA ASP A 17 -16.24 3.66 4.47
C ASP A 17 -15.98 4.82 5.45
N ALA A 18 -14.81 5.46 5.35
CA ALA A 18 -14.42 6.61 6.16
C ALA A 18 -15.37 7.81 6.06
N GLU A 19 -15.59 8.46 7.22
CA GLU A 19 -16.47 9.61 7.39
C GLU A 19 -15.74 10.75 8.10
N THR A 20 -16.00 12.01 7.71
CA THR A 20 -15.37 13.21 8.31
C THR A 20 -16.16 13.75 9.50
N ALA A 21 -17.48 13.69 9.43
CA ALA A 21 -18.42 14.00 10.51
C ALA A 21 -19.64 13.07 10.37
N LEU A 22 -20.49 12.96 11.40
CA LEU A 22 -21.65 12.05 11.44
C LEU A 22 -22.35 11.93 10.07
N SER A 23 -22.12 10.80 9.40
CA SER A 23 -22.73 10.40 8.13
C SER A 23 -22.29 11.13 6.85
N HIS A 24 -21.20 11.90 6.87
CA HIS A 24 -20.59 12.46 5.67
C HIS A 24 -19.35 11.68 5.24
N LYS A 25 -19.39 11.11 4.04
CA LYS A 25 -18.27 10.39 3.44
C LYS A 25 -17.07 11.30 3.24
N MET A 26 -15.89 10.80 3.60
CA MET A 26 -14.63 11.51 3.46
C MET A 26 -14.24 11.73 1.99
N PHE A 27 -14.53 10.75 1.13
CA PHE A 27 -14.28 10.82 -0.31
C PHE A 27 -15.52 10.52 -1.13
N VAL A 28 -15.68 11.24 -2.23
CA VAL A 28 -16.76 11.04 -3.21
C VAL A 28 -16.37 9.98 -4.24
N ASP A 29 -15.07 9.79 -4.49
CA ASP A 29 -14.53 8.82 -5.43
C ASP A 29 -13.26 8.17 -4.87
N VAL A 30 -13.20 6.84 -4.87
CA VAL A 30 -12.05 6.06 -4.39
C VAL A 30 -11.71 4.97 -5.40
N ARG A 31 -10.46 4.95 -5.88
CA ARG A 31 -9.99 3.98 -6.89
C ARG A 31 -8.65 3.36 -6.50
N VAL A 32 -8.44 2.15 -7.00
CA VAL A 32 -7.16 1.44 -6.92
C VAL A 32 -6.48 1.55 -8.28
N GLU A 33 -5.22 1.94 -8.28
CA GLU A 33 -4.39 2.07 -9.47
C GLU A 33 -3.12 1.23 -9.30
N LEU A 34 -2.86 0.36 -10.29
CA LEU A 34 -1.76 -0.60 -10.24
C LEU A 34 -0.51 -0.13 -11.01
N ASP A 35 -0.63 0.96 -11.78
CA ASP A 35 0.41 1.45 -12.70
C ASP A 35 1.01 2.79 -12.26
N ARG A 36 2.09 3.19 -12.95
CA ARG A 36 2.82 4.43 -12.69
C ARG A 36 1.89 5.63 -12.77
N TYR A 37 1.92 6.39 -11.70
CA TYR A 37 1.15 7.58 -11.46
C TYR A 37 1.71 8.77 -12.27
N ASP A 38 0.95 9.30 -13.23
CA ASP A 38 1.23 10.62 -13.79
C ASP A 38 0.36 11.67 -13.07
N LEU A 39 1.02 12.70 -12.54
CA LEU A 39 0.36 13.83 -11.90
C LEU A 39 -0.59 14.55 -12.87
N ALA A 40 -0.29 14.55 -14.17
CA ALA A 40 -1.14 15.14 -15.20
C ALA A 40 -2.49 14.42 -15.33
N ASP A 41 -2.48 13.09 -15.36
CA ASP A 41 -3.70 12.27 -15.49
C ASP A 41 -4.65 12.48 -14.30
N LEU A 42 -4.09 12.60 -13.09
CA LEU A 42 -4.88 12.91 -11.90
C LEU A 42 -5.56 14.27 -11.96
N LEU A 43 -4.85 15.27 -12.49
CA LEU A 43 -5.39 16.61 -12.63
C LEU A 43 -6.52 16.64 -13.67
N GLU A 44 -6.41 15.88 -14.75
CA GLU A 44 -7.46 15.76 -15.77
C GLU A 44 -8.69 14.98 -15.28
N GLU A 45 -8.49 13.89 -14.53
CA GLU A 45 -9.59 13.05 -14.04
C GLU A 45 -10.31 13.58 -12.79
N SER A 46 -9.72 14.57 -12.09
CA SER A 46 -10.18 15.13 -10.80
C SER A 46 -11.51 15.91 -10.82
N THR A 47 -12.43 15.59 -11.72
CA THR A 47 -13.76 16.24 -11.81
C THR A 47 -14.66 15.98 -10.58
N LYS A 48 -14.29 15.04 -9.69
CA LYS A 48 -15.03 14.62 -8.50
C LYS A 48 -14.18 14.75 -7.23
N THR A 49 -13.94 15.97 -6.75
CA THR A 49 -13.29 16.22 -5.46
C THR A 49 -14.32 16.25 -4.32
N PRO A 50 -13.98 15.75 -3.11
CA PRO A 50 -12.73 15.07 -2.71
C PRO A 50 -12.62 13.64 -3.28
N ALA A 51 -11.43 13.29 -3.77
CA ALA A 51 -11.14 11.94 -4.29
C ALA A 51 -9.94 11.30 -3.59
N CYS A 52 -9.91 9.97 -3.57
CA CYS A 52 -8.80 9.17 -3.08
C CYS A 52 -8.36 8.15 -4.13
N ARG A 53 -7.07 7.89 -4.19
CA ARG A 53 -6.42 6.95 -5.09
C ARG A 53 -5.39 6.15 -4.33
N ILE A 54 -5.36 4.84 -4.57
CA ILE A 54 -4.53 3.91 -3.83
C ILE A 54 -3.62 3.21 -4.81
N CYS A 55 -2.33 3.47 -4.65
CA CYS A 55 -1.34 3.22 -5.68
C CYS A 55 -0.21 2.37 -5.12
N PHE A 56 0.11 1.29 -5.82
CA PHE A 56 1.26 0.49 -5.46
C PHE A 56 2.55 1.26 -5.78
N LEU A 57 3.46 1.38 -4.81
CA LEU A 57 4.76 2.01 -5.02
C LEU A 57 5.86 0.98 -5.20
N ALA A 58 6.02 0.09 -4.22
CA ALA A 58 7.11 -0.86 -4.20
C ALA A 58 6.75 -2.11 -3.37
N GLY A 59 7.36 -3.23 -3.74
CA GLY A 59 7.30 -4.49 -3.01
C GLY A 59 8.70 -5.05 -2.86
N LYS A 60 9.11 -5.40 -1.65
CA LYS A 60 10.42 -5.98 -1.36
C LYS A 60 10.25 -7.30 -0.59
N PRO A 61 10.76 -8.42 -1.11
CA PRO A 61 10.69 -9.69 -0.39
C PRO A 61 11.58 -9.67 0.85
N VAL A 62 11.11 -10.31 1.92
CA VAL A 62 11.81 -10.45 3.20
C VAL A 62 11.89 -11.93 3.54
N LYS A 63 13.11 -12.46 3.65
CA LYS A 63 13.32 -13.84 4.07
C LYS A 63 13.08 -13.98 5.56
N ARG A 64 12.37 -15.03 5.94
CA ARG A 64 12.12 -15.38 7.33
C ARG A 64 13.16 -16.37 7.87
N PRO A 65 13.34 -16.43 9.20
CA PRO A 65 14.24 -17.41 9.83
C PRO A 65 13.87 -18.87 9.54
N ASP A 66 12.59 -19.16 9.31
CA ASP A 66 12.07 -20.50 9.02
C ASP A 66 12.20 -20.92 7.54
N GLY A 67 12.87 -20.10 6.72
CA GLY A 67 12.99 -20.31 5.28
C GLY A 67 11.75 -19.88 4.47
N GLY A 68 10.71 -19.35 5.13
CA GLY A 68 9.57 -18.71 4.46
C GLY A 68 9.89 -17.32 3.92
N GLU A 69 8.91 -16.72 3.26
CA GLU A 69 9.03 -15.39 2.66
C GLU A 69 7.84 -14.52 3.06
N ASP A 70 8.15 -13.32 3.52
CA ASP A 70 7.21 -12.22 3.69
C ASP A 70 7.49 -11.17 2.60
N MET A 71 6.63 -10.15 2.50
CA MET A 71 6.81 -9.06 1.54
C MET A 71 6.51 -7.73 2.20
N ASP A 72 7.49 -6.83 2.22
CA ASP A 72 7.27 -5.42 2.58
C ASP A 72 6.68 -4.70 1.38
N VAL A 73 5.54 -4.04 1.57
CA VAL A 73 4.77 -3.36 0.53
C VAL A 73 4.62 -1.90 0.92
N SER A 74 4.97 -1.00 0.01
CA SER A 74 4.70 0.43 0.14
C SER A 74 3.59 0.84 -0.82
N VAL A 75 2.64 1.62 -0.30
CA VAL A 75 1.44 2.10 -1.00
C VAL A 75 1.37 3.61 -0.82
N ALA A 76 1.13 4.34 -1.91
CA ALA A 76 0.75 5.75 -1.86
C ALA A 76 -0.77 5.85 -1.80
N ILE A 77 -1.26 6.58 -0.81
CA ILE A 77 -2.66 7.00 -0.72
C ILE A 77 -2.69 8.47 -1.08
N VAL A 78 -3.20 8.74 -2.27
CA VAL A 78 -3.24 10.08 -2.83
C VAL A 78 -4.63 10.67 -2.67
N VAL A 79 -4.69 11.82 -2.02
CA VAL A 79 -5.91 12.60 -1.82
C VAL A 79 -5.92 13.77 -2.78
N VAL A 80 -7.08 14.03 -3.39
CA VAL A 80 -7.29 15.15 -4.30
C VAL A 80 -8.42 16.01 -3.74
N ALA A 81 -8.09 17.23 -3.35
CA ALA A 81 -9.00 18.18 -2.74
C ALA A 81 -9.22 19.40 -3.66
N GLY A 82 -10.43 19.95 -3.64
CA GLY A 82 -10.63 21.31 -4.12
C GLY A 82 -9.99 22.29 -3.14
N ARG A 83 -9.34 23.35 -3.65
CA ARG A 83 -8.68 24.32 -2.76
C ARG A 83 -9.66 25.05 -1.86
N GLU A 84 -9.39 25.05 -0.56
CA GLU A 84 -10.09 25.84 0.47
C GLU A 84 -9.16 26.95 0.97
N GLY A 85 -9.25 28.12 0.33
CA GLY A 85 -8.46 29.30 0.66
C GLY A 85 -8.33 30.22 -0.55
N ARG A 86 -8.18 31.53 -0.33
CA ARG A 86 -7.81 32.42 -1.44
C ARG A 86 -6.37 32.09 -1.86
N PRO A 87 -6.08 31.90 -3.16
CA PRO A 87 -4.69 31.80 -3.62
C PRO A 87 -4.00 33.12 -3.32
N ASN A 88 -3.14 33.13 -2.30
CA ASN A 88 -2.19 34.22 -2.11
C ASN A 88 -0.90 33.81 -2.84
N PRO A 89 -0.53 34.47 -3.94
CA PRO A 89 0.66 34.11 -4.72
C PRO A 89 1.96 34.26 -3.92
N ASP A 90 1.95 35.00 -2.81
CA ASP A 90 3.13 35.23 -1.97
C ASP A 90 3.37 34.14 -0.92
N PHE A 91 2.40 33.21 -0.74
CA PHE A 91 2.50 32.14 0.24
C PHE A 91 2.21 30.79 -0.42
N ALA A 92 3.20 29.89 -0.40
CA ALA A 92 3.01 28.47 -0.63
C ALA A 92 2.21 27.87 0.55
N SER A 93 0.92 28.21 0.64
CA SER A 93 0.01 27.61 1.59
C SER A 93 -0.30 26.19 1.12
N ALA A 94 0.13 25.20 1.89
CA ALA A 94 -0.45 23.86 1.80
C ALA A 94 -1.96 24.02 2.04
N ASP A 95 -2.77 23.51 1.13
CA ASP A 95 -4.21 23.72 1.17
C ASP A 95 -4.83 22.96 2.34
N MET A 96 -5.58 23.66 3.20
CA MET A 96 -6.13 23.10 4.44
C MET A 96 -7.02 21.89 4.17
N ALA A 97 -7.81 21.90 3.08
CA ALA A 97 -8.67 20.78 2.74
C ALA A 97 -7.89 19.50 2.41
N ALA A 98 -6.73 19.62 1.74
CA ALA A 98 -5.88 18.47 1.48
C ALA A 98 -5.23 17.95 2.77
N LEU A 99 -4.80 18.85 3.65
CA LEU A 99 -4.21 18.48 4.95
C LEU A 99 -5.23 17.74 5.84
N ASP A 100 -6.46 18.23 5.94
CA ASP A 100 -7.52 17.61 6.74
C ASP A 100 -7.84 16.19 6.22
N LEU A 101 -7.90 16.01 4.90
CA LEU A 101 -8.10 14.69 4.29
C LEU A 101 -6.91 13.75 4.54
N MET A 102 -5.68 14.25 4.52
CA MET A 102 -4.49 13.45 4.84
C MET A 102 -4.47 13.02 6.31
N THR A 103 -4.86 13.91 7.22
CA THR A 103 -5.06 13.55 8.63
C THR A 103 -6.11 12.47 8.77
N GLY A 104 -7.25 12.60 8.08
CA GLY A 104 -8.30 11.57 8.07
C GLY A 104 -7.83 10.22 7.53
N VAL A 105 -6.97 10.19 6.50
CA VAL A 105 -6.33 8.95 6.03
C VAL A 105 -5.48 8.32 7.14
N GLY A 106 -4.70 9.13 7.86
CA GLY A 106 -3.91 8.69 9.00
C GLY A 106 -4.78 8.10 10.12
N ASP A 107 -5.91 8.73 10.41
CA ASP A 107 -6.86 8.27 11.43
C ASP A 107 -7.50 6.93 11.05
N VAL A 108 -7.91 6.76 9.79
CA VAL A 108 -8.47 5.49 9.28
C VAL A 108 -7.47 4.34 9.44
N ILE A 109 -6.22 4.57 9.04
CA ILE A 109 -5.16 3.54 9.13
C ILE A 109 -4.80 3.26 10.60
N SER A 110 -4.79 4.29 11.44
CA SER A 110 -4.49 4.12 12.87
C SER A 110 -5.61 3.37 13.60
N ALA A 111 -6.86 3.54 13.17
CA ALA A 111 -8.02 2.84 13.73
C ALA A 111 -8.03 1.35 13.37
N ASP A 112 -7.65 1.01 12.13
CA ASP A 112 -7.47 -0.39 11.70
C ASP A 112 -6.18 -0.55 10.87
N PRO A 113 -5.02 -0.76 11.52
CA PRO A 113 -3.74 -0.90 10.83
C PRO A 113 -3.64 -2.19 10.02
N TYR A 114 -4.61 -3.10 10.14
CA TYR A 114 -4.66 -4.36 9.40
C TYR A 114 -5.65 -4.33 8.24
N VAL A 115 -6.43 -3.25 8.10
CA VAL A 115 -7.48 -3.07 7.08
C VAL A 115 -8.38 -4.29 6.91
N GLY A 116 -8.72 -4.95 8.02
CA GLY A 116 -9.57 -6.15 8.07
C GLY A 116 -8.96 -7.42 7.48
N LEU A 117 -7.66 -7.45 7.16
CA LEU A 117 -6.98 -8.60 6.55
C LEU A 117 -6.22 -9.45 7.57
N VAL A 118 -6.25 -10.76 7.35
CA VAL A 118 -5.47 -11.73 8.12
C VAL A 118 -4.10 -11.92 7.46
N LYS A 119 -3.05 -12.17 8.26
CA LYS A 119 -1.64 -12.35 7.80
C LYS A 119 -1.04 -11.08 7.19
N LEU A 120 -1.28 -9.98 7.87
CA LEU A 120 -0.73 -8.66 7.58
C LEU A 120 -0.04 -8.15 8.86
N GLY A 121 1.14 -7.58 8.74
CA GLY A 121 1.74 -6.78 9.80
C GLY A 121 0.99 -5.44 9.93
N ALA A 122 1.00 -4.84 11.11
CA ALA A 122 0.40 -3.52 11.31
C ALA A 122 1.02 -2.48 10.34
N ALA A 123 0.18 -1.60 9.81
CA ALA A 123 0.60 -0.50 8.96
C ALA A 123 1.64 0.39 9.67
N ASP A 124 2.63 0.85 8.92
CA ASP A 124 3.54 1.92 9.31
C ASP A 124 3.36 3.12 8.36
N LEU A 125 3.10 4.29 8.92
CA LEU A 125 2.91 5.51 8.13
C LEU A 125 4.29 6.11 7.81
N GLY A 126 4.56 6.25 6.51
CA GLY A 126 5.80 6.78 5.99
C GLY A 126 5.77 8.30 5.81
N GLN A 127 6.29 8.76 4.67
CA GLN A 127 6.32 10.18 4.36
C GLN A 127 4.97 10.70 3.85
N SER A 128 4.70 11.96 4.16
CA SER A 128 3.55 12.71 3.66
C SER A 128 4.05 13.89 2.83
N LEU A 129 3.51 14.06 1.62
CA LEU A 129 3.87 15.12 0.69
C LEU A 129 2.62 15.84 0.20
N VAL A 130 2.70 17.16 -0.01
CA VAL A 130 1.61 17.96 -0.58
C VAL A 130 2.13 18.75 -1.77
N ALA A 131 1.44 18.62 -2.89
CA ALA A 131 1.65 19.41 -4.10
C ALA A 131 0.37 20.21 -4.40
N VAL A 132 0.53 21.47 -4.80
CA VAL A 132 -0.59 22.34 -5.16
C VAL A 132 -0.50 22.67 -6.64
N SER A 133 -1.64 22.62 -7.35
CA SER A 133 -1.71 22.99 -8.76
C SER A 133 -2.80 24.04 -9.01
N GLU A 134 -2.43 25.09 -9.74
CA GLU A 134 -3.36 26.10 -10.27
C GLU A 134 -3.93 25.70 -11.64
N ALA A 135 -3.31 24.72 -12.30
CA ALA A 135 -3.66 24.25 -13.64
C ALA A 135 -4.89 23.33 -13.58
N THR A 136 -6.07 23.92 -13.46
CA THR A 136 -7.33 23.17 -13.45
C THR A 136 -8.35 23.83 -14.37
N SER A 137 -9.13 22.99 -15.05
CA SER A 137 -10.12 23.42 -16.04
C SER A 137 -11.27 24.28 -15.47
N LYS A 138 -11.38 24.41 -14.13
CA LYS A 138 -12.53 24.99 -13.44
C LYS A 138 -12.20 26.13 -12.46
N LYS A 139 -11.27 27.06 -12.72
CA LYS A 139 -11.04 28.32 -11.94
C LYS A 139 -10.86 28.23 -10.40
N LYS A 140 -11.00 27.04 -9.79
CA LYS A 140 -10.73 26.71 -8.40
C LYS A 140 -9.59 25.71 -8.47
N GLY A 141 -8.39 26.10 -8.01
CA GLY A 141 -7.22 25.22 -8.04
C GLY A 141 -7.47 23.93 -7.26
N ILE A 142 -6.53 22.99 -7.41
CA ILE A 142 -6.58 21.68 -6.73
C ILE A 142 -5.33 21.52 -5.87
N ALA A 143 -5.50 20.83 -4.75
CA ALA A 143 -4.42 20.38 -3.91
C ALA A 143 -4.37 18.85 -3.90
N ILE A 144 -3.17 18.30 -4.03
CA ILE A 144 -2.90 16.87 -4.07
C ILE A 144 -2.00 16.54 -2.89
N GLY A 145 -2.49 15.70 -1.99
CA GLY A 145 -1.72 15.14 -0.89
C GLY A 145 -1.37 13.69 -1.17
N LEU A 146 -0.19 13.25 -0.75
CA LEU A 146 0.27 11.87 -0.82
C LEU A 146 0.67 11.43 0.58
N VAL A 147 0.10 10.32 1.05
CA VAL A 147 0.48 9.63 2.28
C VAL A 147 1.07 8.28 1.91
N GLU A 148 2.34 8.05 2.23
CA GLU A 148 2.94 6.72 2.11
C GLU A 148 2.51 5.87 3.31
N ALA A 149 2.03 4.65 3.05
CA ALA A 149 1.74 3.65 4.08
C ALA A 149 2.38 2.31 3.71
N LYS A 150 2.98 1.66 4.70
CA LYS A 150 3.77 0.44 4.54
C LYS A 150 3.13 -0.70 5.28
N TRP A 151 3.06 -1.86 4.65
CA TRP A 151 2.59 -3.11 5.25
C TRP A 151 3.58 -4.23 5.03
N ARG A 152 3.56 -5.23 5.92
CA ARG A 152 4.22 -6.51 5.69
C ARG A 152 3.18 -7.59 5.40
N LEU A 153 3.15 -8.12 4.19
CA LEU A 153 2.38 -9.31 3.85
C LEU A 153 3.11 -10.53 4.44
N LEU A 154 2.44 -11.24 5.35
CA LEU A 154 3.02 -12.40 6.03
C LEU A 154 2.70 -13.70 5.30
N GLU A 155 3.64 -14.64 5.35
CA GLU A 155 3.48 -15.98 4.76
C GLU A 155 3.12 -15.91 3.27
N MET A 156 3.89 -15.15 2.50
CA MET A 156 3.75 -15.14 1.05
C MET A 156 4.22 -16.50 0.54
N ARG A 157 3.28 -17.26 -0.06
CA ARG A 157 3.59 -18.59 -0.60
C ARG A 157 4.60 -18.43 -1.73
N GLN A 158 5.79 -18.96 -1.53
CA GLN A 158 6.72 -19.19 -2.63
C GLN A 158 6.07 -20.13 -3.65
N ALA A 159 6.21 -19.79 -4.94
CA ALA A 159 5.91 -20.72 -6.01
C ALA A 159 6.72 -22.00 -5.80
N ARG A 160 6.14 -23.17 -6.10
CA ARG A 160 6.85 -24.45 -5.95
C ARG A 160 8.20 -24.39 -6.70
N PRO A 161 9.26 -25.07 -6.23
CA PRO A 161 10.59 -25.01 -6.84
C PRO A 161 10.60 -25.27 -8.36
N ILE A 162 9.77 -26.18 -8.86
CA ILE A 162 9.60 -26.46 -10.30
C ILE A 162 9.13 -25.21 -11.08
N VAL A 163 8.27 -24.40 -10.49
CA VAL A 163 7.74 -23.17 -11.08
C VAL A 163 8.77 -22.05 -10.98
N GLN A 164 9.53 -21.95 -9.89
CA GLN A 164 10.63 -20.97 -9.75
C GLN A 164 11.76 -21.24 -10.76
N ALA A 165 12.12 -22.51 -10.98
CA ALA A 165 13.08 -22.92 -11.99
C ALA A 165 12.62 -22.57 -13.42
N ALA A 166 11.32 -22.74 -13.71
CA ALA A 166 10.73 -22.36 -14.99
C ALA A 166 10.64 -20.83 -15.18
N LEU A 167 10.50 -20.06 -14.10
CA LEU A 167 10.43 -18.59 -14.12
C LEU A 167 11.82 -17.92 -14.14
N GLY A 168 12.91 -18.69 -14.08
CA GLY A 168 14.28 -18.17 -14.21
C GLY A 168 14.71 -17.21 -13.10
N THR A 169 14.05 -17.20 -11.94
CA THR A 169 14.28 -16.21 -10.88
C THR A 169 15.59 -16.41 -10.09
N GLY A 170 16.36 -17.46 -10.41
CA GLY A 170 17.71 -17.68 -9.83
C GLY A 170 17.74 -18.01 -8.34
N ALA A 171 16.60 -18.14 -7.68
CA ALA A 171 16.52 -18.60 -6.30
C ALA A 171 16.73 -20.12 -6.27
N ALA A 172 17.95 -20.57 -5.97
CA ALA A 172 18.17 -21.95 -5.58
C ALA A 172 17.47 -22.16 -4.22
N PRO A 173 16.53 -23.12 -4.09
CA PRO A 173 15.94 -23.42 -2.81
C PRO A 173 17.06 -23.83 -1.85
N GLN A 174 17.19 -23.12 -0.72
CA GLN A 174 17.98 -23.63 0.40
C GLN A 174 17.17 -24.77 1.00
N ILE A 175 17.50 -26.00 0.58
CA ILE A 175 17.02 -27.20 1.25
C ILE A 175 17.65 -27.17 2.66
N PRO A 176 16.87 -27.04 3.75
CA PRO A 176 17.43 -27.08 5.09
C PRO A 176 18.19 -28.40 5.26
N ALA A 177 19.45 -28.35 5.68
CA ALA A 177 20.25 -29.57 5.86
C ALA A 177 19.71 -30.49 6.97
N GLY A 178 18.85 -29.94 7.84
CA GLY A 178 18.24 -30.64 8.96
C GLY A 178 17.27 -29.72 9.71
N TYR A 179 16.70 -30.24 10.80
CA TYR A 179 15.90 -29.48 11.75
C TYR A 179 16.50 -29.61 13.16
N ALA A 180 16.49 -28.53 13.92
CA ALA A 180 16.83 -28.55 15.34
C ALA A 180 15.55 -28.48 16.17
N VAL A 181 15.45 -29.29 17.22
CA VAL A 181 14.34 -29.23 18.19
C VAL A 181 14.87 -28.62 19.48
N ASN A 182 14.27 -27.51 19.93
CA ASN A 182 14.61 -26.81 21.17
C ASN A 182 16.12 -26.49 21.32
N ASP A 183 16.72 -25.87 20.30
CA ASP A 183 18.16 -25.52 20.26
C ASP A 183 19.14 -26.71 20.40
N GLY A 184 18.64 -27.94 20.20
CA GLY A 184 19.46 -29.15 20.17
C GLY A 184 20.26 -29.34 18.88
N GLU A 185 21.06 -30.40 18.84
CA GLU A 185 21.89 -30.78 17.69
C GLU A 185 21.04 -30.97 16.42
N VAL A 186 21.51 -30.44 15.29
CA VAL A 186 20.77 -30.48 14.02
C VAL A 186 20.63 -31.92 13.53
N VAL A 187 19.39 -32.42 13.44
CA VAL A 187 19.11 -33.75 12.91
C VAL A 187 19.09 -33.66 11.37
N PRO A 188 19.97 -34.38 10.65
CA PRO A 188 19.97 -34.37 9.19
C PRO A 188 18.68 -34.98 8.64
N LEU A 189 18.19 -34.43 7.52
CA LEU A 189 17.03 -35.00 6.83
C LEU A 189 17.32 -36.44 6.36
N PRO A 190 16.33 -37.35 6.43
CA PRO A 190 16.49 -38.69 5.87
C PRO A 190 16.80 -38.61 4.36
N PRO A 191 17.68 -39.48 3.84
CA PRO A 191 17.99 -39.48 2.41
C PRO A 191 16.72 -39.74 1.59
N PRO A 192 16.59 -39.14 0.40
CA PRO A 192 15.44 -39.39 -0.45
C PRO A 192 15.36 -40.89 -0.76
N GLU A 193 14.19 -41.49 -0.54
CA GLU A 193 13.92 -42.87 -0.92
C GLU A 193 14.14 -43.03 -2.43
N PRO A 194 14.78 -44.12 -2.88
CA PRO A 194 14.91 -44.39 -4.29
C PRO A 194 13.52 -44.56 -4.90
N SER A 195 13.18 -43.71 -5.87
CA SER A 195 11.95 -43.83 -6.64
C SER A 195 11.90 -45.18 -7.36
N PRO A 196 10.74 -45.87 -7.40
CA PRO A 196 10.55 -47.09 -8.17
C PRO A 196 10.61 -46.87 -9.69
#